data_AF-A0A0F9W2Q1-F1
#
_entry.id   AF-A0A0F9W2Q1-F1
#
_cell.length_a   1.000
_cell.length_b   1.000
_cell.length_c   1.000
_cell.angle_alpha   90.00
_cell.angle_beta   90.00
_cell.angle_gamma   90.00
#
_symmetry.space_group_name_H-M   'P 1'
#
loop_
_entity.id
_entity.type
_entity.pdbx_description
1 polymer ?
#
loop_
_entity_poly.entity_id
_entity_poly.type
_entity_poly.pdbx_seq_one_letter_code
_entity_poly.pdbx_strand_id
1 'polypeptide(L)'
;MRVTKLVKHFHFEEDDRGDITLGAGIRLDGRISRLRLIGPPFPASGIATTRVTNPTTVKQWIGFQAVIEHQFVGGAAAGGGVAKVQTTDAGYRLTDGTDEFFFNGSTWEVNVVDFNTEEEVATNIATFPVTSQKLGVVVQLTTTDSDVTPELEEIRVLWASDVEQFEDIILRSMVRELRESLRPIAELIVGATGSGGPVTEIDISGNAVETPYNIVDVDSVYDETADPDHLVDLFVSFVPSTGIITISPGVPDSNDIRVRFIYEPPVVVTTSQDFTEISKVPVVVLDEIGWADARRMAIPDKVVDKSAGTGVKVQAPIQGDLEITLQGITDKLVDQHRLSDEIKRFFLNHPSIRSRGLDEVFSLLIVEKYDSRTPSSSADLHTGRALFRIRDVVFHGKDAVDIPVVTKFSTEDGFILAEKP
;
A
#
# COMPACT_ATOMS: atom_id res chain seq x y z
N MET A 1 -0.05 -10.49 -21.22
CA MET A 1 -0.14 -9.44 -20.18
C MET A 1 0.46 -8.16 -20.75
N ARG A 2 -0.21 -7.01 -20.59
CA ARG A 2 0.16 -5.74 -21.23
C ARG A 2 1.00 -4.93 -20.24
N VAL A 3 2.25 -4.65 -20.58
CA VAL A 3 3.13 -3.82 -19.75
C VAL A 3 2.61 -2.38 -19.77
N THR A 4 2.28 -1.87 -18.60
CA THR A 4 1.79 -0.50 -18.40
C THR A 4 2.91 0.35 -17.82
N LYS A 5 3.17 1.53 -18.39
CA LYS A 5 4.14 2.48 -17.83
C LYS A 5 3.45 3.38 -16.80
N LEU A 6 4.04 3.52 -15.62
CA LEU A 6 3.51 4.27 -14.49
C LEU A 6 4.57 5.25 -13.95
N VAL A 7 4.13 6.33 -13.33
CA VAL A 7 5.01 7.34 -12.73
C VAL A 7 4.75 7.41 -11.22
N LYS A 8 5.83 7.39 -10.43
CA LYS A 8 5.82 7.75 -9.00
C LYS A 8 6.34 9.17 -8.90
N HIS A 9 5.61 9.97 -8.14
CA HIS A 9 6.05 11.28 -7.71
C HIS A 9 6.55 11.18 -6.28
N PHE A 10 7.68 11.83 -6.03
CA PHE A 10 8.17 12.15 -4.71
C PHE A 10 8.10 13.67 -4.60
N HIS A 11 7.01 14.18 -4.04
CA HIS A 11 6.83 15.61 -3.85
C HIS A 11 7.56 16.06 -2.58
N PHE A 12 8.11 17.28 -2.60
CA PHE A 12 8.77 17.89 -1.46
C PHE A 12 7.86 18.93 -0.79
N GLU A 13 6.72 18.47 -0.29
CA GLU A 13 5.72 19.29 0.42
C GLU A 13 5.59 18.88 1.89
N GLU A 14 5.13 19.79 2.77
CA GLU A 14 5.01 19.49 4.21
C GLU A 14 4.00 18.37 4.51
N ASP A 15 3.00 18.17 3.65
CA ASP A 15 2.05 17.06 3.79
C ASP A 15 2.75 15.70 3.65
N ASP A 16 3.84 15.63 2.89
CA ASP A 16 4.67 14.43 2.67
C ASP A 16 5.90 14.38 3.59
N ARG A 17 5.98 15.24 4.62
CA ARG A 17 7.16 15.34 5.49
C ARG A 17 7.55 14.02 6.17
N GLY A 18 6.58 13.16 6.46
CA GLY A 18 6.83 11.83 7.05
C GLY A 18 7.58 10.88 6.11
N ASP A 19 7.52 11.12 4.81
CA ASP A 19 8.15 10.33 3.75
C ASP A 19 9.53 10.87 3.35
N ILE A 20 10.02 11.93 3.99
CA ILE A 20 11.27 12.60 3.63
C ILE A 20 12.20 12.67 4.84
N THR A 21 13.38 12.08 4.71
CA THR A 21 14.46 12.22 5.70
C THR A 21 15.35 13.39 5.31
N LEU A 22 15.44 14.41 6.18
CA LEU A 22 16.30 15.57 5.96
C LEU A 22 17.61 15.44 6.72
N GLY A 23 18.72 15.56 6.01
CA GLY A 23 20.06 15.64 6.56
C GLY A 23 20.44 17.05 7.04
N ALA A 24 21.70 17.23 7.41
CA ALA A 24 22.21 18.53 7.80
C ALA A 24 22.21 19.51 6.61
N GLY A 25 21.93 20.79 6.89
CA GLY A 25 22.04 21.87 5.92
C GLY A 25 20.88 21.99 4.92
N ILE A 26 19.88 21.12 4.99
CA ILE A 26 18.70 21.14 4.10
C ILE A 26 17.41 21.31 4.90
N ARG A 27 16.40 21.95 4.31
CA ARG A 27 15.05 22.07 4.85
C ARG A 27 14.01 21.85 3.77
N LEU A 28 12.85 21.40 4.21
CA LEU A 28 11.60 21.55 3.48
C LEU A 28 11.03 22.94 3.78
N ASP A 29 10.67 23.70 2.76
CA ASP A 29 10.06 25.02 2.92
C ASP A 29 8.55 24.93 2.66
N GLY A 30 7.77 24.79 3.74
CA GLY A 30 6.32 24.66 3.68
C GLY A 30 5.54 25.85 3.12
N ARG A 31 6.18 26.99 2.83
CA ARG A 31 5.49 28.11 2.17
C ARG A 31 5.45 27.97 0.66
N ILE A 32 6.44 27.31 0.10
CA ILE A 32 6.63 27.15 -1.35
C ILE A 32 6.60 25.70 -1.78
N SER A 33 6.51 24.76 -0.84
CA SER A 33 6.50 23.31 -1.07
C SER A 33 7.72 22.83 -1.87
N ARG A 34 8.92 23.25 -1.42
CA ARG A 34 10.20 22.93 -2.07
C ARG A 34 11.28 22.59 -1.07
N LEU A 35 12.18 21.70 -1.47
CA LEU A 35 13.41 21.38 -0.76
C LEU A 35 14.50 22.40 -1.09
N ARG A 36 15.16 22.95 -0.06
CA ARG A 36 16.19 24.00 -0.17
C ARG A 36 17.25 23.88 0.91
N LEU A 37 18.38 24.57 0.73
CA LEU A 37 19.40 24.71 1.76
C LEU A 37 18.91 25.63 2.90
N ILE A 38 19.39 25.41 4.13
CA ILE A 38 19.06 26.25 5.31
C ILE A 38 19.91 27.52 5.28
N GLY A 39 19.30 28.70 5.27
CA GLY A 39 20.05 29.97 5.25
C GLY A 39 19.18 31.17 4.85
N PRO A 40 19.78 32.33 4.52
CA PRO A 40 21.22 32.59 4.34
C PRO A 40 22.02 32.79 5.66
N PRO A 41 23.37 32.65 5.65
CA PRO A 41 24.18 32.12 4.55
C PRO A 41 23.88 30.65 4.30
N PHE A 42 23.68 30.26 3.05
CA PHE A 42 23.40 28.87 2.68
C PHE A 42 24.68 28.03 2.81
N PRO A 43 24.61 26.82 3.39
CA PRO A 43 25.74 25.90 3.42
C PRO A 43 26.08 25.43 2.01
N ALA A 44 27.32 24.99 1.79
CA ALA A 44 27.75 24.51 0.47
C ALA A 44 26.94 23.31 -0.06
N SER A 45 26.40 22.49 0.84
CA SER A 45 25.54 21.36 0.48
C SER A 45 24.55 20.96 1.58
N GLY A 46 23.54 20.19 1.19
CA GLY A 46 22.59 19.52 2.08
C GLY A 46 22.01 18.29 1.39
N ILE A 47 21.64 17.27 2.18
CA ILE A 47 21.18 15.98 1.67
C ILE A 47 19.77 15.67 2.18
N ALA A 48 18.88 15.19 1.32
CA ALA A 48 17.61 14.59 1.71
C ALA A 48 17.41 13.23 1.04
N THR A 49 16.64 12.37 1.68
CA THR A 49 16.32 11.02 1.18
C THR A 49 14.81 10.85 1.15
N THR A 50 14.28 10.41 0.01
CA THR A 50 12.86 10.06 -0.13
C THR A 50 12.56 8.72 0.53
N ARG A 51 11.29 8.43 0.80
CA ARG A 51 10.86 7.07 1.12
C ARG A 51 11.22 6.10 -0.01
N VAL A 52 11.38 4.84 0.38
CA VAL A 52 11.58 3.74 -0.57
C VAL A 52 10.21 3.22 -1.00
N THR A 53 9.93 3.30 -2.30
CA THR A 53 8.79 2.62 -2.91
C THR A 53 9.13 1.15 -3.17
N ASN A 54 8.17 0.25 -2.99
CA ASN A 54 8.34 -1.20 -3.20
C ASN A 54 7.20 -1.84 -4.04
N PRO A 55 7.00 -1.40 -5.29
CA PRO A 55 5.93 -1.89 -6.16
C PRO A 55 6.24 -3.32 -6.66
N THR A 56 5.48 -4.32 -6.19
CA THR A 56 5.73 -5.74 -6.56
C THR A 56 5.47 -6.07 -8.03
N THR A 57 4.82 -5.18 -8.78
CA THR A 57 4.55 -5.35 -10.21
C THR A 57 5.64 -4.76 -11.11
N VAL A 58 6.65 -4.09 -10.54
CA VAL A 58 7.75 -3.50 -11.33
C VAL A 58 8.53 -4.58 -12.08
N LYS A 59 8.72 -4.33 -13.38
CA LYS A 59 9.57 -5.15 -14.26
C LYS A 59 10.85 -4.43 -14.64
N GLN A 60 10.80 -3.10 -14.73
CA GLN A 60 11.94 -2.27 -15.09
C GLN A 60 11.70 -0.83 -14.68
N TRP A 61 12.69 -0.16 -14.09
CA TRP A 61 12.73 1.30 -13.96
C TRP A 61 13.17 1.88 -15.30
N ILE A 62 12.53 2.91 -15.83
CA ILE A 62 12.74 3.31 -17.24
C ILE A 62 12.90 4.82 -17.45
N GLY A 63 12.70 5.64 -16.42
CA GLY A 63 12.90 7.07 -16.54
C GLY A 63 13.03 7.75 -15.19
N PHE A 64 13.78 8.84 -15.18
CA PHE A 64 14.04 9.67 -14.02
C PHE A 64 13.96 11.14 -14.46
N GLN A 65 13.32 11.98 -13.64
CA GLN A 65 13.29 13.42 -13.86
C GLN A 65 13.27 14.13 -12.51
N ALA A 66 14.10 15.15 -12.37
CA ALA A 66 14.04 16.09 -11.26
C ALA A 66 13.44 17.42 -11.74
N VAL A 67 12.41 17.90 -11.03
CA VAL A 67 11.82 19.22 -11.23
C VAL A 67 12.47 20.17 -10.25
N ILE A 68 13.55 20.81 -10.70
CA ILE A 68 14.42 21.66 -9.89
C ILE A 68 14.64 23.00 -10.57
N GLU A 69 14.63 24.06 -9.77
CA GLU A 69 14.99 25.42 -10.16
C GLU A 69 16.43 25.73 -9.73
N HIS A 70 17.31 25.88 -10.71
CA HIS A 70 18.69 26.30 -10.49
C HIS A 70 18.82 27.82 -10.59
N GLN A 71 19.61 28.38 -9.68
CA GLN A 71 19.96 29.79 -9.63
C GLN A 71 21.25 30.07 -10.43
N PHE A 72 21.27 31.24 -11.07
CA PHE A 72 22.38 31.74 -11.88
C PHE A 72 22.76 33.14 -11.40
N VAL A 73 24.05 33.42 -11.28
CA VAL A 73 24.56 34.71 -10.78
C VAL A 73 25.35 35.43 -11.88
N GLY A 74 25.12 36.74 -11.99
CA GLY A 74 25.77 37.64 -12.95
C GLY A 74 24.78 38.44 -13.83
N GLY A 75 24.99 39.78 -13.91
CA GLY A 75 24.33 40.66 -14.88
C GLY A 75 24.28 42.16 -14.52
N ALA A 76 25.13 42.98 -15.16
CA ALA A 76 24.85 44.40 -15.43
C ALA A 76 25.31 44.76 -16.84
N ALA A 77 24.46 45.46 -17.60
CA ALA A 77 24.56 45.63 -19.04
C ALA A 77 25.48 46.78 -19.49
N ALA A 78 26.29 46.52 -20.53
CA ALA A 78 26.46 47.40 -21.68
C ALA A 78 27.15 46.65 -22.84
N GLY A 79 26.40 46.21 -23.85
CA GLY A 79 26.93 46.08 -25.22
C GLY A 79 27.62 44.78 -25.68
N GLY A 80 27.43 43.64 -25.01
CA GLY A 80 27.89 42.34 -25.54
C GLY A 80 27.59 41.21 -24.56
N GLY A 81 26.86 40.18 -25.00
CA GLY A 81 26.24 39.18 -24.12
C GLY A 81 27.19 38.54 -23.10
N VAL A 82 26.81 38.55 -21.83
CA VAL A 82 27.54 37.89 -20.75
C VAL A 82 26.86 36.56 -20.44
N ALA A 83 27.65 35.50 -20.33
CA ALA A 83 27.17 34.18 -19.93
C ALA A 83 26.71 34.23 -18.47
N LYS A 84 25.44 33.88 -18.22
CA LYS A 84 24.95 33.56 -16.87
C LYS A 84 25.69 32.31 -16.39
N VAL A 85 26.29 32.34 -15.20
CA VAL A 85 26.96 31.18 -14.61
C VAL A 85 26.02 30.53 -13.60
N GLN A 86 25.75 29.24 -13.77
CA GLN A 86 24.98 28.45 -12.81
C GLN A 86 25.79 28.32 -11.53
N THR A 87 25.22 28.71 -10.39
CA THR A 87 25.91 28.66 -9.09
C THR A 87 25.38 27.56 -8.17
N THR A 88 24.31 26.90 -8.58
CA THR A 88 23.61 25.86 -7.79
C THR A 88 23.50 24.57 -8.59
N ASP A 89 23.61 23.42 -7.94
CA ASP A 89 23.58 22.12 -8.58
C ASP A 89 22.84 21.08 -7.72
N ALA A 90 22.48 19.94 -8.32
CA ALA A 90 21.90 18.81 -7.63
C ALA A 90 22.50 17.48 -8.09
N GLY A 91 22.81 16.64 -7.10
CA GLY A 91 23.30 15.28 -7.29
C GLY A 91 22.29 14.26 -6.78
N TYR A 92 22.31 13.06 -7.37
CA TYR A 92 21.36 11.99 -7.09
C TYR A 92 22.06 10.65 -6.89
N ARG A 93 21.54 9.87 -5.94
CA ARG A 93 21.78 8.42 -5.82
C ARG A 93 20.44 7.71 -5.72
N LEU A 94 20.43 6.43 -6.11
CA LEU A 94 19.27 5.56 -5.91
C LEU A 94 19.48 4.74 -4.64
N THR A 95 18.43 4.38 -3.92
CA THR A 95 18.53 3.52 -2.73
C THR A 95 17.45 2.46 -2.74
N ASP A 96 17.74 1.28 -2.17
CA ASP A 96 16.75 0.25 -1.91
C ASP A 96 16.31 0.21 -0.42
N GLY A 97 16.76 1.20 0.36
CA GLY A 97 16.54 1.32 1.81
C GLY A 97 17.58 0.62 2.67
N THR A 98 18.46 -0.18 2.08
CA THR A 98 19.62 -0.79 2.76
C THR A 98 20.91 -0.16 2.26
N ASP A 99 21.07 -0.13 0.93
CA ASP A 99 22.24 0.40 0.25
C ASP A 99 21.89 1.66 -0.56
N GLU A 100 22.88 2.53 -0.75
CA GLU A 100 22.83 3.67 -1.65
C GLU A 100 23.71 3.38 -2.86
N PHE A 101 23.20 3.64 -4.05
CA PHE A 101 23.82 3.26 -5.31
C PHE A 101 24.18 4.48 -6.16
N PHE A 102 25.39 4.43 -6.70
CA PHE A 102 25.92 5.37 -7.68
C PHE A 102 26.27 4.61 -8.95
N PHE A 103 26.05 5.24 -10.10
CA PHE A 103 26.46 4.70 -11.39
C PHE A 103 27.86 5.21 -11.75
N ASN A 104 28.84 4.29 -11.77
CA ASN A 104 30.25 4.61 -11.99
C ASN A 104 30.65 4.76 -13.48
N GLY A 105 29.68 4.87 -14.38
CA GLY A 105 29.89 4.85 -15.83
C GLY A 105 29.78 3.47 -16.48
N SER A 106 29.65 2.40 -15.69
CA SER A 106 29.46 1.03 -16.20
C SER A 106 28.40 0.23 -15.46
N THR A 107 28.37 0.32 -14.13
CA THR A 107 27.48 -0.45 -13.26
C THR A 107 27.01 0.40 -12.10
N TRP A 108 25.87 0.01 -11.52
CA TRP A 108 25.42 0.50 -10.23
C TRP A 108 26.23 -0.17 -9.11
N GLU A 109 26.91 0.64 -8.30
CA GLU A 109 27.71 0.17 -7.16
C GLU A 109 27.28 0.87 -5.87
N VAL A 110 27.47 0.19 -4.74
CA VAL A 110 27.16 0.76 -3.43
C VAL A 110 28.15 1.86 -3.10
N ASN A 111 27.66 3.09 -2.95
CA ASN A 111 28.48 4.28 -2.72
C ASN A 111 27.64 5.33 -1.97
N VAL A 112 28.20 5.90 -0.91
CA VAL A 112 27.55 6.93 -0.05
C VAL A 112 28.19 8.33 -0.18
N VAL A 113 29.20 8.45 -1.02
CA VAL A 113 30.04 9.65 -1.16
C VAL A 113 29.69 10.39 -2.46
N ASP A 114 29.73 9.69 -3.59
CA ASP A 114 29.57 10.27 -4.92
C ASP A 114 28.11 10.39 -5.31
N PHE A 115 27.80 11.35 -6.20
CA PHE A 115 26.46 11.60 -6.69
C PHE A 115 26.46 11.70 -8.21
N ASN A 116 25.44 11.12 -8.84
CA ASN A 116 25.22 11.25 -10.27
C ASN A 116 24.47 12.54 -10.60
N THR A 117 24.63 13.03 -11.82
CA THR A 117 23.75 14.08 -12.36
C THR A 117 22.37 13.51 -12.72
N GLU A 118 21.36 14.37 -12.92
CA GLU A 118 20.04 13.94 -13.42
C GLU A 118 20.16 13.12 -14.72
N GLU A 119 21.04 13.56 -15.62
CA GLU A 119 21.32 12.92 -16.93
C GLU A 119 21.91 11.52 -16.78
N GLU A 120 22.89 11.36 -15.89
CA GLU A 120 23.52 10.06 -15.64
C GLU A 120 22.54 9.05 -15.07
N VAL A 121 21.66 9.47 -14.14
CA VAL A 121 20.60 8.61 -13.61
C VAL A 121 19.58 8.30 -14.70
N ALA A 122 19.06 9.30 -15.41
CA ALA A 122 18.04 9.11 -16.45
C ALA A 122 18.51 8.15 -17.56
N THR A 123 19.77 8.27 -17.99
CA THR A 123 20.36 7.40 -19.02
C THR A 123 20.50 5.95 -18.56
N ASN A 124 20.82 5.73 -17.29
CA ASN A 124 21.25 4.41 -16.80
C ASN A 124 20.22 3.71 -15.90
N ILE A 125 19.13 4.38 -15.50
CA ILE A 125 18.12 3.81 -14.59
C ILE A 125 17.49 2.52 -15.13
N ALA A 126 17.44 2.34 -16.45
CA ALA A 126 17.01 1.09 -17.10
C ALA A 126 17.83 -0.15 -16.74
N THR A 127 19.06 0.06 -16.25
CA THR A 127 19.98 -0.99 -15.79
C THR A 127 20.00 -1.14 -14.26
N PHE A 128 19.27 -0.29 -13.52
CA PHE A 128 19.20 -0.38 -12.08
C PHE A 128 18.53 -1.71 -11.66
N PRO A 129 19.11 -2.47 -10.71
CA PRO A 129 18.57 -3.76 -10.32
C PRO A 129 17.12 -3.70 -9.87
N VAL A 130 16.28 -4.59 -10.41
CA VAL A 130 14.88 -4.76 -10.01
C VAL A 130 14.65 -5.93 -9.05
N THR A 131 15.71 -6.64 -8.66
CA THR A 131 15.61 -7.88 -7.86
C THR A 131 14.93 -7.65 -6.51
N SER A 132 15.18 -6.50 -5.87
CA SER A 132 14.53 -6.12 -4.62
C SER A 132 13.19 -5.39 -4.83
N GLN A 133 12.86 -4.99 -6.06
CA GLN A 133 11.69 -4.19 -6.44
C GLN A 133 11.53 -2.88 -5.65
N LYS A 134 12.64 -2.37 -5.11
CA LYS A 134 12.68 -1.18 -4.26
C LYS A 134 13.39 -0.02 -4.95
N LEU A 135 12.90 1.19 -4.73
CA LEU A 135 13.57 2.42 -5.17
C LEU A 135 13.19 3.59 -4.27
N GLY A 136 14.18 4.27 -3.72
CA GLY A 136 14.13 5.63 -3.20
C GLY A 136 15.23 6.45 -3.84
N VAL A 137 15.23 7.75 -3.57
CA VAL A 137 16.21 8.69 -4.13
C VAL A 137 16.87 9.47 -3.01
N VAL A 138 18.20 9.51 -3.01
CA VAL A 138 19.00 10.39 -2.17
C VAL A 138 19.41 11.58 -3.02
N VAL A 139 19.08 12.76 -2.56
CA VAL A 139 19.31 14.03 -3.24
C VAL A 139 20.34 14.83 -2.47
N GLN A 140 21.33 15.35 -3.17
CA GLN A 140 22.22 16.39 -2.66
C GLN A 140 21.94 17.70 -3.39
N LEU A 141 21.58 18.74 -2.65
CA LEU A 141 21.55 20.11 -3.15
C LEU A 141 22.89 20.78 -2.85
N THR A 142 23.44 21.53 -3.80
CA THR A 142 24.71 22.26 -3.62
C THR A 142 24.63 23.69 -4.12
N THR A 143 25.44 24.56 -3.53
CA THR A 143 25.64 25.94 -3.99
C THR A 143 27.10 26.36 -3.85
N THR A 144 27.59 27.11 -4.84
CA THR A 144 28.90 27.78 -4.82
C THR A 144 28.81 29.22 -4.35
N ASP A 145 27.59 29.76 -4.23
CA ASP A 145 27.30 31.11 -3.74
C ASP A 145 26.38 31.02 -2.51
N SER A 146 26.86 31.54 -1.37
CA SER A 146 26.16 31.47 -0.09
C SER A 146 24.86 32.29 -0.02
N ASP A 147 24.58 33.12 -1.03
CA ASP A 147 23.40 33.98 -1.08
C ASP A 147 22.23 33.34 -1.86
N VAL A 148 22.46 32.22 -2.54
CA VAL A 148 21.44 31.50 -3.33
C VAL A 148 21.41 30.01 -3.02
N THR A 149 20.26 29.37 -3.28
CA THR A 149 20.04 27.93 -3.09
C THR A 149 19.22 27.39 -4.26
N PRO A 150 19.47 26.15 -4.72
CA PRO A 150 18.55 25.47 -5.62
C PRO A 150 17.23 25.19 -4.91
N GLU A 151 16.16 25.03 -5.69
CA GLU A 151 14.82 24.69 -5.18
C GLU A 151 14.28 23.44 -5.90
N LEU A 152 14.22 22.30 -5.20
CA LEU A 152 13.71 21.05 -5.75
C LEU A 152 12.23 20.88 -5.34
N GLU A 153 11.35 20.74 -6.32
CA GLU A 153 9.91 20.61 -6.14
C GLU A 153 9.48 19.14 -6.05
N GLU A 154 9.95 18.31 -6.97
CA GLU A 154 9.61 16.89 -7.01
C GLU A 154 10.61 16.06 -7.81
N ILE A 155 10.59 14.75 -7.57
CA ILE A 155 11.25 13.75 -8.40
C ILE A 155 10.20 12.81 -8.99
N ARG A 156 10.33 12.54 -10.28
CA ARG A 156 9.46 11.62 -11.02
C ARG A 156 10.25 10.40 -11.45
N VAL A 157 9.75 9.22 -11.13
CA VAL A 157 10.32 7.95 -11.57
C VAL A 157 9.30 7.19 -12.40
N LEU A 158 9.67 6.86 -13.63
CA LEU A 158 8.87 6.06 -14.54
C LEU A 158 9.27 4.59 -14.43
N TRP A 159 8.31 3.68 -14.29
CA TRP A 159 8.56 2.23 -14.41
C TRP A 159 7.60 1.53 -15.35
N ALA A 160 8.07 0.41 -15.88
CA ALA A 160 7.27 -0.60 -16.56
C ALA A 160 6.70 -1.57 -15.53
N SER A 161 5.38 -1.75 -15.55
CA SER A 161 4.61 -2.55 -14.60
C SER A 161 3.76 -3.59 -15.32
N ASP A 162 3.67 -4.79 -14.73
CA ASP A 162 2.70 -5.81 -15.14
C ASP A 162 1.59 -5.90 -14.09
N VAL A 163 0.76 -4.85 -14.04
CA VAL A 163 -0.30 -4.70 -13.03
C VAL A 163 -1.67 -4.79 -13.68
N GLU A 164 -2.51 -5.65 -13.11
CA GLU A 164 -3.97 -5.59 -13.30
C GLU A 164 -4.56 -4.87 -12.09
N GLN A 165 -4.94 -3.59 -12.23
CA GLN A 165 -5.23 -2.72 -11.08
C GLN A 165 -6.37 -3.24 -10.20
N PHE A 166 -7.39 -3.83 -10.81
CA PHE A 166 -8.50 -4.45 -10.08
C PHE A 166 -8.03 -5.67 -9.26
N GLU A 167 -7.26 -6.57 -9.88
CA GLU A 167 -6.70 -7.74 -9.20
C GLU A 167 -5.82 -7.32 -8.02
N ASP A 168 -4.99 -6.30 -8.23
CA ASP A 168 -4.06 -5.83 -7.22
C ASP A 168 -4.76 -5.21 -6.00
N ILE A 169 -5.71 -4.30 -6.24
CA ILE A 169 -6.39 -3.56 -5.17
C ILE A 169 -7.38 -4.48 -4.43
N ILE A 170 -8.15 -5.29 -5.16
CA ILE A 170 -9.17 -6.14 -4.56
C ILE A 170 -8.58 -7.46 -4.08
N LEU A 171 -8.01 -8.27 -4.98
CA LEU A 171 -7.61 -9.65 -4.65
C LEU A 171 -6.29 -9.71 -3.88
N ARG A 172 -5.28 -8.94 -4.29
CA ARG A 172 -3.95 -9.00 -3.66
C ARG A 172 -3.85 -8.15 -2.42
N SER A 173 -4.68 -7.11 -2.29
CA SER A 173 -4.64 -6.18 -1.16
C SER A 173 -5.84 -6.39 -0.24
N MET A 174 -7.05 -5.95 -0.61
CA MET A 174 -8.23 -6.02 0.27
C MET A 174 -8.56 -7.43 0.77
N VAL A 175 -8.66 -8.43 -0.12
CA VAL A 175 -8.99 -9.81 0.27
C VAL A 175 -7.94 -10.38 1.20
N ARG A 176 -6.65 -10.07 0.97
CA ARG A 176 -5.59 -10.53 1.86
C ARG A 176 -5.71 -9.88 3.24
N GLU A 177 -5.86 -8.56 3.30
CA GLU A 177 -6.00 -7.84 4.57
C GLU A 177 -7.21 -8.35 5.38
N LEU A 178 -8.34 -8.63 4.72
CA LEU A 178 -9.50 -9.25 5.36
C LEU A 178 -9.20 -10.66 5.88
N ARG A 179 -8.50 -11.50 5.09
CA ARG A 179 -8.11 -12.87 5.52
C ARG A 179 -7.10 -12.85 6.66
N GLU A 180 -6.20 -11.88 6.70
CA GLU A 180 -5.19 -11.75 7.74
C GLU A 180 -5.78 -11.16 9.04
N SER A 181 -6.77 -10.28 8.92
CA SER A 181 -7.31 -9.52 10.06
C SER A 181 -8.57 -10.09 10.69
N LEU A 182 -9.48 -10.70 9.91
CA LEU A 182 -10.76 -11.17 10.46
C LEU A 182 -10.54 -12.43 11.31
N ARG A 183 -10.63 -12.29 12.62
CA ARG A 183 -10.45 -13.37 13.59
C ARG A 183 -11.63 -13.43 14.58
N PRO A 184 -12.85 -13.81 14.13
CA PRO A 184 -13.98 -13.90 15.05
C PRO A 184 -13.76 -15.05 16.05
N ILE A 185 -14.27 -14.87 17.27
CA ILE A 185 -14.20 -15.85 18.35
C ILE A 185 -15.56 -16.55 18.45
N ALA A 186 -15.60 -17.85 18.15
CA ALA A 186 -16.77 -18.70 18.36
C ALA A 186 -16.66 -19.51 19.65
N GLU A 187 -17.77 -20.16 20.03
CA GLU A 187 -17.87 -20.92 21.28
C GLU A 187 -18.45 -22.31 21.01
N LEU A 188 -17.92 -23.30 21.72
CA LEU A 188 -18.38 -24.67 21.72
C LEU A 188 -18.46 -25.17 23.17
N ILE A 189 -19.52 -25.88 23.51
CA ILE A 189 -19.61 -26.60 24.78
C ILE A 189 -19.44 -28.09 24.48
N VAL A 190 -18.43 -28.70 25.09
CA VAL A 190 -18.10 -30.12 24.93
C VAL A 190 -18.31 -30.81 26.27
N GLY A 191 -19.11 -31.87 26.29
CA GLY A 191 -19.20 -32.73 27.46
C GLY A 191 -17.91 -33.54 27.62
N ALA A 192 -17.33 -33.55 28.82
CA ALA A 192 -16.08 -34.24 29.15
C ALA A 192 -16.24 -35.78 29.17
N THR A 193 -16.74 -36.41 28.10
CA THR A 193 -17.13 -37.82 28.15
C THR A 193 -15.97 -38.80 27.91
N GLY A 194 -15.71 -39.68 28.89
CA GLY A 194 -15.10 -40.99 28.63
C GLY A 194 -13.65 -41.22 29.07
N SER A 195 -13.02 -40.33 29.85
CA SER A 195 -11.62 -40.48 30.28
C SER A 195 -11.41 -41.34 31.53
N GLY A 196 -12.45 -41.61 32.34
CA GLY A 196 -12.31 -42.37 33.60
C GLY A 196 -11.46 -41.64 34.65
N GLY A 197 -11.36 -40.31 34.54
CA GLY A 197 -10.51 -39.40 35.31
C GLY A 197 -10.56 -37.97 34.74
N PRO A 198 -9.85 -36.99 35.33
CA PRO A 198 -9.87 -35.61 34.84
C PRO A 198 -9.43 -35.50 33.37
N VAL A 199 -10.26 -34.89 32.53
CA VAL A 199 -9.97 -34.56 31.14
C VAL A 199 -8.88 -33.50 31.10
N THR A 200 -7.82 -33.76 30.33
CA THR A 200 -6.68 -32.85 30.12
C THR A 200 -6.46 -32.53 28.64
N GLU A 201 -7.17 -33.23 27.75
CA GLU A 201 -7.12 -33.03 26.31
C GLU A 201 -8.55 -33.05 25.74
N ILE A 202 -8.86 -32.10 24.86
CA ILE A 202 -10.15 -31.98 24.16
C ILE A 202 -9.88 -32.08 22.67
N ASP A 203 -10.54 -33.01 22.00
CA ASP A 203 -10.48 -33.15 20.54
C ASP A 203 -11.70 -32.48 19.91
N ILE A 204 -11.48 -31.40 19.17
CA ILE A 204 -12.52 -30.68 18.44
C ILE A 204 -12.53 -30.99 16.94
N SER A 205 -11.80 -32.04 16.50
CA SER A 205 -11.77 -32.45 15.11
C SER A 205 -13.06 -33.17 14.67
N GLY A 206 -13.63 -32.71 13.55
CA GLY A 206 -14.52 -33.45 12.65
C GLY A 206 -15.94 -33.84 13.11
N ASN A 207 -16.20 -34.07 14.40
CA ASN A 207 -17.50 -34.55 14.89
C ASN A 207 -18.08 -33.75 16.07
N ALA A 208 -17.27 -32.94 16.76
CA ALA A 208 -17.72 -32.12 17.88
C ALA A 208 -18.38 -30.80 17.44
N VAL A 209 -18.08 -30.34 16.23
CA VAL A 209 -18.50 -29.01 15.74
C VAL A 209 -19.40 -29.16 14.53
N GLU A 210 -20.66 -28.74 14.66
CA GLU A 210 -21.67 -28.82 13.59
C GLU A 210 -21.28 -27.99 12.36
N THR A 211 -20.64 -26.85 12.60
CA THR A 211 -20.26 -25.88 11.57
C THR A 211 -18.79 -26.08 11.19
N PRO A 212 -18.43 -26.15 9.89
CA PRO A 212 -17.08 -26.47 9.45
C PRO A 212 -16.13 -25.27 9.52
N TYR A 213 -15.88 -24.75 10.73
CA TYR A 213 -14.95 -23.63 10.91
C TYR A 213 -13.52 -24.01 10.54
N ASN A 214 -12.78 -23.07 9.94
CA ASN A 214 -11.33 -23.15 9.84
C ASN A 214 -10.70 -22.60 11.14
N ILE A 215 -10.59 -23.46 12.15
CA ILE A 215 -10.10 -23.08 13.49
C ILE A 215 -8.59 -22.90 13.43
N VAL A 216 -8.13 -21.69 13.76
CA VAL A 216 -6.71 -21.32 13.69
C VAL A 216 -6.07 -21.25 15.06
N ASP A 217 -6.85 -20.97 16.10
CA ASP A 217 -6.36 -20.85 17.48
C ASP A 217 -7.48 -21.02 18.52
N VAL A 218 -7.11 -21.11 19.80
CA VAL A 218 -8.04 -21.14 20.95
C VAL A 218 -7.78 -19.91 21.82
N ASP A 219 -8.85 -19.16 22.12
CA ASP A 219 -8.79 -17.96 22.95
C ASP A 219 -8.75 -18.31 24.43
N SER A 220 -9.65 -19.22 24.86
CA SER A 220 -9.80 -19.59 26.27
C SER A 220 -10.64 -20.86 26.44
N VAL A 221 -10.45 -21.54 27.57
CA VAL A 221 -11.22 -22.73 27.95
C VAL A 221 -11.65 -22.65 29.41
N TYR A 222 -12.92 -22.95 29.70
CA TYR A 222 -13.50 -22.87 31.04
C TYR A 222 -14.26 -24.14 31.41
N ASP A 223 -14.28 -24.47 32.70
CA ASP A 223 -15.21 -25.47 33.26
C ASP A 223 -16.58 -24.81 33.46
N GLU A 224 -17.51 -25.05 32.55
CA GLU A 224 -18.85 -24.44 32.58
C GLU A 224 -19.64 -24.82 33.84
N THR A 225 -19.33 -25.98 34.43
CA THR A 225 -20.09 -26.54 35.55
C THR A 225 -19.56 -26.02 36.89
N ALA A 226 -18.24 -26.02 37.07
CA ALA A 226 -17.59 -25.60 38.32
C ALA A 226 -17.21 -24.11 38.35
N ASP A 227 -17.06 -23.47 37.19
CA ASP A 227 -16.71 -22.05 37.00
C ASP A 227 -17.70 -21.37 36.03
N PRO A 228 -18.98 -21.22 36.43
CA PRO A 228 -20.01 -20.61 35.58
C PRO A 228 -19.77 -19.11 35.30
N ASP A 229 -18.91 -18.46 36.09
CA ASP A 229 -18.50 -17.07 35.91
C ASP A 229 -17.27 -16.91 35.00
N HIS A 230 -16.69 -18.02 34.50
CA HIS A 230 -15.54 -18.06 33.59
C HIS A 230 -14.32 -17.27 34.10
N LEU A 231 -14.00 -17.45 35.39
CA LEU A 231 -12.93 -16.71 36.06
C LEU A 231 -11.54 -17.31 35.84
N VAL A 232 -11.44 -18.61 35.58
CA VAL A 232 -10.17 -19.33 35.46
C VAL A 232 -10.05 -19.96 34.08
N ASP A 233 -9.18 -19.39 33.26
CA ASP A 233 -8.81 -19.98 31.97
C ASP A 233 -7.92 -21.22 32.19
N LEU A 234 -8.37 -22.34 31.63
CA LEU A 234 -7.72 -23.65 31.71
C LEU A 234 -6.84 -23.93 30.49
N PHE A 235 -6.84 -23.05 29.48
CA PHE A 235 -6.11 -23.25 28.23
C PHE A 235 -4.59 -23.30 28.43
N VAL A 236 -3.94 -24.29 27.81
CA VAL A 236 -2.47 -24.43 27.81
C VAL A 236 -1.91 -24.36 26.40
N SER A 237 -2.45 -25.14 25.47
CA SER A 237 -1.97 -25.17 24.09
C SER A 237 -3.00 -25.74 23.13
N PHE A 238 -2.89 -25.35 21.86
CA PHE A 238 -3.69 -25.88 20.76
C PHE A 238 -2.79 -26.31 19.60
N VAL A 239 -3.11 -27.45 18.97
CA VAL A 239 -2.42 -27.95 17.78
C VAL A 239 -3.39 -27.91 16.59
N PRO A 240 -3.30 -26.90 15.69
CA PRO A 240 -4.25 -26.73 14.60
C PRO A 240 -4.36 -27.92 13.65
N SER A 241 -3.27 -28.65 13.41
CA SER A 241 -3.26 -29.79 12.49
C SER A 241 -4.03 -31.01 13.00
N THR A 242 -4.19 -31.13 14.32
CA THR A 242 -4.90 -32.26 14.95
C THR A 242 -6.22 -31.84 15.61
N GLY A 243 -6.43 -30.54 15.86
CA GLY A 243 -7.61 -30.06 16.58
C GLY A 243 -7.61 -30.40 18.06
N ILE A 244 -6.43 -30.70 18.65
CA ILE A 244 -6.32 -31.09 20.06
C ILE A 244 -5.99 -29.85 20.91
N ILE A 245 -6.77 -29.66 21.96
CA ILE A 245 -6.60 -28.63 22.97
C ILE A 245 -6.12 -29.28 24.26
N THR A 246 -5.02 -28.79 24.82
CA THR A 246 -4.51 -29.22 26.13
C THR A 246 -4.95 -28.22 27.20
N ILE A 247 -5.44 -28.73 28.33
CA ILE A 247 -5.93 -27.92 29.45
C ILE A 247 -5.25 -28.28 30.78
N SER A 248 -5.15 -27.30 31.69
CA SER A 248 -4.64 -27.50 33.05
C SER A 248 -5.21 -26.44 34.02
N PRO A 249 -5.70 -26.83 35.21
CA PRO A 249 -5.88 -28.20 35.70
C PRO A 249 -6.91 -28.99 34.88
N GLY A 250 -6.88 -30.33 34.98
CA GLY A 250 -7.84 -31.18 34.30
C GLY A 250 -9.26 -31.04 34.88
N VAL A 251 -10.27 -31.18 34.02
CA VAL A 251 -11.70 -31.03 34.35
C VAL A 251 -12.34 -32.39 34.61
N PRO A 252 -13.15 -32.58 35.66
CA PRO A 252 -13.87 -33.84 35.87
C PRO A 252 -14.71 -34.25 34.65
N ASP A 253 -14.76 -35.56 34.36
CA ASP A 253 -15.50 -36.12 33.22
C ASP A 253 -17.03 -35.96 33.30
N SER A 254 -17.54 -35.53 34.46
CA SER A 254 -18.93 -35.16 34.68
C SER A 254 -19.28 -33.72 34.27
N ASN A 255 -18.28 -32.88 34.00
CA ASN A 255 -18.47 -31.45 33.79
C ASN A 255 -18.48 -31.09 32.30
N ASP A 256 -19.23 -30.04 31.97
CA ASP A 256 -19.20 -29.44 30.65
C ASP A 256 -18.03 -28.45 30.53
N ILE A 257 -17.35 -28.48 29.39
CA ILE A 257 -16.21 -27.60 29.10
C ILE A 257 -16.62 -26.62 28.01
N ARG A 258 -16.49 -25.33 28.27
CA ARG A 258 -16.67 -24.28 27.26
C ARG A 258 -15.33 -23.94 26.63
N VAL A 259 -15.25 -24.09 25.31
CA VAL A 259 -14.09 -23.73 24.50
C VAL A 259 -14.44 -22.49 23.67
N ARG A 260 -13.64 -21.43 23.81
CA ARG A 260 -13.70 -20.23 22.95
C ARG A 260 -12.57 -20.32 21.94
N PHE A 261 -12.89 -20.38 20.65
CA PHE A 261 -11.91 -20.61 19.59
C PHE A 261 -11.95 -19.53 18.51
N ILE A 262 -10.80 -19.25 17.92
CA ILE A 262 -10.61 -18.28 16.86
C ILE A 262 -10.65 -19.02 15.53
N TYR A 263 -11.46 -18.52 14.59
CA TYR A 263 -11.54 -19.08 13.24
C TYR A 263 -11.23 -18.05 12.16
N GLU A 264 -10.80 -18.54 10.99
CA GLU A 264 -10.58 -17.73 9.80
C GLU A 264 -11.75 -17.95 8.81
N PRO A 265 -12.66 -16.97 8.64
CA PRO A 265 -13.70 -17.09 7.63
C PRO A 265 -13.08 -16.99 6.22
N PRO A 266 -13.48 -17.83 5.26
CA PRO A 266 -13.09 -17.65 3.87
C PRO A 266 -13.57 -16.28 3.37
N VAL A 267 -12.70 -15.60 2.62
CA VAL A 267 -13.05 -14.35 1.92
C VAL A 267 -13.11 -14.63 0.42
N VAL A 268 -14.27 -14.38 -0.18
CA VAL A 268 -14.59 -14.66 -1.58
C VAL A 268 -14.95 -13.36 -2.30
N VAL A 269 -14.65 -13.28 -3.59
CA VAL A 269 -15.04 -12.14 -4.44
C VAL A 269 -15.97 -12.63 -5.53
N THR A 270 -17.18 -12.08 -5.58
CA THR A 270 -18.16 -12.40 -6.62
C THR A 270 -18.03 -11.38 -7.75
N THR A 271 -17.71 -11.89 -8.94
CA THR A 271 -17.64 -11.08 -10.17
C THR A 271 -18.83 -11.38 -11.10
N SER A 272 -19.85 -12.10 -10.65
CA SER A 272 -21.01 -12.57 -11.44
C SER A 272 -22.28 -12.72 -10.59
N GLN A 273 -23.45 -12.44 -11.18
CA GLN A 273 -24.79 -12.59 -10.59
C GLN A 273 -25.23 -14.06 -10.36
N ASP A 274 -24.46 -15.04 -10.83
CA ASP A 274 -24.82 -16.48 -10.79
C ASP A 274 -24.11 -17.29 -9.68
N PHE A 275 -23.60 -16.65 -8.63
CA PHE A 275 -22.88 -17.37 -7.57
C PHE A 275 -23.85 -18.17 -6.67
N THR A 276 -24.09 -19.43 -7.04
CA THR A 276 -25.03 -20.34 -6.34
C THR A 276 -24.39 -21.26 -5.31
N GLU A 277 -23.07 -21.23 -5.08
CA GLU A 277 -22.44 -22.14 -4.11
C GLU A 277 -21.50 -21.43 -3.13
N ILE A 278 -22.09 -20.80 -2.12
CA ILE A 278 -21.42 -20.69 -0.82
C ILE A 278 -21.42 -22.10 -0.23
N SER A 279 -20.41 -22.90 -0.57
CA SER A 279 -20.28 -24.28 -0.09
C SER A 279 -19.84 -24.38 1.37
N LYS A 280 -19.43 -23.24 1.98
CA LYS A 280 -18.93 -23.17 3.35
C LYS A 280 -19.41 -21.89 4.03
N VAL A 281 -20.02 -22.04 5.20
CA VAL A 281 -20.32 -20.96 6.14
C VAL A 281 -19.61 -21.26 7.46
N PRO A 282 -19.15 -20.25 8.22
CA PRO A 282 -19.25 -18.79 7.98
C PRO A 282 -18.34 -18.31 6.83
N VAL A 283 -18.77 -17.28 6.08
CA VAL A 283 -18.01 -16.70 4.94
C VAL A 283 -18.17 -15.18 4.85
N VAL A 284 -17.17 -14.51 4.29
CA VAL A 284 -17.23 -13.10 3.88
C VAL A 284 -17.15 -13.01 2.35
N VAL A 285 -18.09 -12.28 1.75
CA VAL A 285 -18.20 -12.09 0.31
C VAL A 285 -18.06 -10.62 -0.02
N LEU A 286 -17.17 -10.29 -0.96
CA LEU A 286 -17.10 -8.98 -1.61
C LEU A 286 -17.87 -9.05 -2.92
N ASP A 287 -18.93 -8.26 -3.00
CA ASP A 287 -19.89 -8.24 -4.10
C ASP A 287 -20.16 -6.83 -4.60
N GLU A 288 -20.85 -6.72 -5.74
CA GLU A 288 -21.27 -5.45 -6.36
C GLU A 288 -20.11 -4.43 -6.50
N ILE A 289 -18.92 -4.91 -6.88
CA ILE A 289 -17.74 -4.05 -7.01
C ILE A 289 -17.89 -3.14 -8.23
N GLY A 290 -18.02 -1.85 -8.00
CA GLY A 290 -18.25 -0.86 -9.05
C GLY A 290 -17.64 0.50 -8.74
N TRP A 291 -17.67 1.38 -9.73
CA TRP A 291 -17.31 2.79 -9.54
C TRP A 291 -18.51 3.55 -9.02
N ALA A 292 -18.39 4.19 -7.85
CA ALA A 292 -19.41 5.11 -7.35
C ALA A 292 -19.28 6.50 -7.99
N ASP A 293 -18.04 6.96 -8.13
CA ASP A 293 -17.68 8.14 -8.90
C ASP A 293 -16.40 7.80 -9.67
N ALA A 294 -16.35 8.15 -10.94
CA ALA A 294 -15.19 7.97 -11.78
C ALA A 294 -15.03 9.16 -12.70
N ARG A 295 -13.89 9.83 -12.59
CA ARG A 295 -13.51 10.94 -13.45
C ARG A 295 -12.24 10.60 -14.18
N ARG A 296 -12.16 11.01 -15.44
CA ARG A 296 -10.86 11.07 -16.11
C ARG A 296 -10.12 12.26 -15.56
N MET A 297 -8.88 12.03 -15.12
CA MET A 297 -8.01 13.13 -14.77
C MET A 297 -7.79 14.01 -16.00
N ALA A 298 -7.75 15.33 -15.80
CA ALA A 298 -7.58 16.28 -16.89
C ALA A 298 -6.13 16.33 -17.39
N ILE A 299 -5.17 16.02 -16.52
CA ILE A 299 -3.75 16.25 -16.76
C ILE A 299 -3.06 14.90 -16.96
N PRO A 300 -2.50 14.63 -18.15
CA PRO A 300 -1.62 13.49 -18.36
C PRO A 300 -0.30 13.75 -17.66
N ASP A 301 0.33 12.68 -17.23
CA ASP A 301 1.62 12.74 -16.57
C ASP A 301 2.76 12.55 -17.56
N LYS A 302 3.97 12.92 -17.17
CA LYS A 302 5.15 12.81 -18.02
C LYS A 302 6.43 12.67 -17.21
N VAL A 303 7.37 11.95 -17.78
CA VAL A 303 8.78 11.92 -17.37
C VAL A 303 9.61 12.30 -18.58
N VAL A 304 10.51 13.26 -18.40
CA VAL A 304 11.30 13.86 -19.47
C VAL A 304 12.79 13.63 -19.22
N ASP A 305 13.46 13.10 -20.23
CA ASP A 305 14.92 13.10 -20.31
C ASP A 305 15.37 14.33 -21.12
N LYS A 306 15.81 15.35 -20.38
CA LYS A 306 16.25 16.63 -20.94
C LYS A 306 17.48 16.46 -21.84
N SER A 307 18.37 15.51 -21.52
CA SER A 307 19.62 15.29 -22.23
C SER A 307 19.42 14.62 -23.58
N ALA A 308 18.58 13.58 -23.61
CA ALA A 308 18.22 12.86 -24.83
C ALA A 308 17.21 13.63 -25.71
N GLY A 309 16.60 14.69 -25.18
CA GLY A 309 15.53 15.43 -25.86
C GLY A 309 14.28 14.58 -26.09
N THR A 310 14.06 13.57 -25.24
CA THR A 310 12.94 12.63 -25.32
C THR A 310 12.17 12.60 -24.01
N GLY A 311 10.92 12.16 -24.05
CA GLY A 311 10.12 11.97 -22.87
C GLY A 311 9.05 10.93 -23.09
N VAL A 312 8.42 10.51 -22.00
CA VAL A 312 7.31 9.57 -22.02
C VAL A 312 6.12 10.24 -21.37
N LYS A 313 5.02 10.33 -22.10
CA LYS A 313 3.72 10.83 -21.63
C LYS A 313 2.87 9.65 -21.19
N VAL A 314 2.56 9.58 -19.91
CA VAL A 314 1.57 8.63 -19.38
C VAL A 314 0.20 9.29 -19.47
N GLN A 315 -0.70 8.64 -20.20
CA GLN A 315 -2.05 9.17 -20.41
C GLN A 315 -2.79 9.30 -19.08
N ALA A 316 -3.62 10.33 -18.97
CA ALA A 316 -4.34 10.62 -17.74
C ALA A 316 -5.17 9.40 -17.30
N PRO A 317 -5.01 8.93 -16.05
CA PRO A 317 -5.73 7.78 -15.56
C PRO A 317 -7.19 8.11 -15.30
N ILE A 318 -7.99 7.05 -15.09
CA ILE A 318 -9.31 7.17 -14.47
C ILE A 318 -9.07 7.17 -12.97
N GLN A 319 -9.57 8.18 -12.27
CA GLN A 319 -9.54 8.25 -10.81
C GLN A 319 -10.96 8.26 -10.28
N GLY A 320 -11.20 7.56 -9.17
CA GLY A 320 -12.53 7.51 -8.57
C GLY A 320 -12.61 6.68 -7.30
N ASP A 321 -13.81 6.55 -6.78
CA ASP A 321 -14.10 5.73 -5.62
C ASP A 321 -14.63 4.36 -6.08
N LEU A 322 -13.96 3.29 -5.68
CA LEU A 322 -14.48 1.93 -5.83
C LEU A 322 -15.42 1.64 -4.66
N GLU A 323 -16.69 1.41 -4.96
CA GLU A 323 -17.71 1.01 -4.00
C GLU A 323 -17.88 -0.50 -4.02
N ILE A 324 -17.90 -1.10 -2.84
CA ILE A 324 -17.89 -2.54 -2.64
C ILE A 324 -18.93 -2.89 -1.57
N THR A 325 -19.79 -3.85 -1.88
CA THR A 325 -20.71 -4.45 -0.92
C THR A 325 -20.00 -5.61 -0.23
N LEU A 326 -19.83 -5.53 1.08
CA LEU A 326 -19.35 -6.64 1.90
C LEU A 326 -20.52 -7.36 2.52
N GLN A 327 -20.60 -8.68 2.33
CA GLN A 327 -21.61 -9.53 2.94
C GLN A 327 -20.95 -10.54 3.88
N GLY A 328 -21.45 -10.67 5.10
CA GLY A 328 -21.09 -11.76 6.00
C GLY A 328 -22.25 -12.74 6.10
N ILE A 329 -21.99 -14.04 5.92
CA ILE A 329 -23.00 -15.08 5.82
C ILE A 329 -22.63 -16.21 6.78
N THR A 330 -23.57 -16.58 7.64
CA THR A 330 -23.40 -17.60 8.69
C THR A 330 -24.65 -18.48 8.79
N ASP A 331 -24.51 -19.67 9.34
CA ASP A 331 -25.60 -20.60 9.68
C ASP A 331 -26.25 -20.26 11.03
N LYS A 332 -25.51 -19.62 11.95
CA LYS A 332 -25.96 -19.29 13.31
C LYS A 332 -25.99 -17.78 13.55
N LEU A 333 -27.10 -17.29 14.13
CA LEU A 333 -27.27 -15.86 14.44
C LEU A 333 -26.16 -15.31 15.36
N VAL A 334 -25.70 -16.10 16.33
CA VAL A 334 -24.63 -15.70 17.26
C VAL A 334 -23.32 -15.46 16.49
N ASP A 335 -23.01 -16.29 15.51
CA ASP A 335 -21.81 -16.14 14.70
C ASP A 335 -21.92 -14.95 13.75
N GLN A 336 -23.13 -14.63 13.29
CA GLN A 336 -23.39 -13.40 12.56
C GLN A 336 -23.03 -12.16 13.37
N HIS A 337 -23.37 -12.13 14.66
CA HIS A 337 -23.01 -11.02 15.56
C HIS A 337 -21.50 -10.93 15.76
N ARG A 338 -20.83 -12.07 16.00
CA ARG A 338 -19.36 -12.14 16.15
C ARG A 338 -18.64 -11.67 14.89
N LEU A 339 -19.07 -12.13 13.72
CA LEU A 339 -18.52 -11.72 12.44
C LEU A 339 -18.77 -10.23 12.17
N SER A 340 -19.97 -9.74 12.48
CA SER A 340 -20.32 -8.32 12.36
C SER A 340 -19.40 -7.42 13.19
N ASP A 341 -19.13 -7.78 14.44
CA ASP A 341 -18.28 -6.99 15.32
C ASP A 341 -16.81 -7.02 14.87
N GLU A 342 -16.35 -8.16 14.35
CA GLU A 342 -15.00 -8.26 13.80
C GLU A 342 -14.82 -7.45 12.51
N ILE A 343 -15.85 -7.43 11.64
CA ILE A 343 -15.84 -6.57 10.44
C ILE A 343 -15.83 -5.08 10.85
N LYS A 344 -16.62 -4.67 11.85
CA LYS A 344 -16.58 -3.29 12.35
C LYS A 344 -15.19 -2.96 12.92
N ARG A 345 -14.61 -3.86 13.70
CA ARG A 345 -13.26 -3.71 14.27
C ARG A 345 -12.21 -3.59 13.17
N PHE A 346 -12.31 -4.38 12.10
CA PHE A 346 -11.41 -4.30 10.95
C PHE A 346 -11.36 -2.89 10.37
N PHE A 347 -12.51 -2.29 10.02
CA PHE A 347 -12.54 -0.95 9.43
C PHE A 347 -12.16 0.17 10.41
N LEU A 348 -12.36 -0.04 11.72
CA LEU A 348 -11.89 0.89 12.75
C LEU A 348 -10.35 0.89 12.86
N ASN A 349 -9.73 -0.29 12.75
CA ASN A 349 -8.28 -0.44 12.88
C ASN A 349 -7.53 -0.23 11.57
N HIS A 350 -8.19 -0.37 10.42
CA HIS A 350 -7.61 -0.22 9.09
C HIS A 350 -8.34 0.89 8.31
N PRO A 351 -8.03 2.17 8.57
CA PRO A 351 -8.62 3.28 7.82
C PRO A 351 -8.10 3.38 6.39
N SER A 352 -7.12 2.55 6.00
CA SER A 352 -6.52 2.53 4.67
C SER A 352 -6.04 1.13 4.30
N ILE A 353 -5.87 0.89 3.01
CA ILE A 353 -5.22 -0.31 2.45
C ILE A 353 -4.02 0.10 1.61
N ARG A 354 -2.96 -0.70 1.63
CA ARG A 354 -1.81 -0.52 0.75
C ARG A 354 -1.89 -1.50 -0.42
N SER A 355 -1.95 -0.97 -1.64
CA SER A 355 -1.76 -1.73 -2.86
C SER A 355 -0.34 -2.26 -2.90
N ARG A 356 -0.17 -3.58 -3.05
CA ARG A 356 1.18 -4.18 -3.14
C ARG A 356 1.80 -4.05 -4.52
N GLY A 357 0.99 -4.04 -5.57
CA GLY A 357 1.48 -3.88 -6.92
C GLY A 357 2.00 -2.47 -7.14
N LEU A 358 1.23 -1.46 -6.74
CA LEU A 358 1.54 -0.06 -6.97
C LEU A 358 2.35 0.58 -5.83
N ASP A 359 2.32 -0.02 -4.64
CA ASP A 359 2.87 0.55 -3.41
C ASP A 359 2.21 1.88 -3.00
N GLU A 360 0.91 1.98 -3.29
CA GLU A 360 0.07 3.15 -2.98
C GLU A 360 -0.91 2.86 -1.85
N VAL A 361 -1.19 3.88 -1.03
CA VAL A 361 -2.12 3.78 0.08
C VAL A 361 -3.45 4.41 -0.34
N PHE A 362 -4.53 3.64 -0.21
CA PHE A 362 -5.88 4.09 -0.49
C PHE A 362 -6.70 4.14 0.80
N SER A 363 -7.47 5.21 0.98
CA SER A 363 -8.32 5.37 2.15
C SER A 363 -9.55 4.48 2.05
N LEU A 364 -9.93 3.85 3.16
CA LEU A 364 -11.18 3.12 3.30
C LEU A 364 -12.24 3.98 3.99
N LEU A 365 -13.44 3.99 3.43
CA LEU A 365 -14.58 4.71 3.99
C LEU A 365 -15.79 3.77 4.09
N ILE A 366 -16.31 3.56 5.30
CA ILE A 366 -17.62 2.91 5.46
C ILE A 366 -18.70 3.92 5.05
N VAL A 367 -19.52 3.53 4.08
CA VAL A 367 -20.69 4.30 3.62
C VAL A 367 -21.93 3.86 4.40
N GLU A 368 -22.20 2.56 4.41
CA GLU A 368 -23.28 1.95 5.18
C GLU A 368 -22.68 1.02 6.23
N LYS A 369 -23.01 1.29 7.50
CA LYS A 369 -22.59 0.43 8.61
C LYS A 369 -23.17 -0.97 8.44
N TYR A 370 -22.42 -1.94 8.92
CA TYR A 370 -22.84 -3.33 8.87
C TYR A 370 -24.20 -3.53 9.54
N ASP A 371 -25.19 -3.93 8.76
CA ASP A 371 -26.56 -4.20 9.19
C ASP A 371 -26.89 -5.68 8.96
N SER A 372 -27.26 -6.39 10.02
CA SER A 372 -27.70 -7.78 9.98
C SER A 372 -29.19 -7.82 9.61
N ARG A 373 -29.49 -8.03 8.33
CA ARG A 373 -30.86 -8.26 7.87
C ARG A 373 -30.95 -9.64 7.27
N THR A 374 -31.51 -10.59 8.01
CA THR A 374 -31.88 -11.89 7.44
C THR A 374 -33.07 -11.68 6.50
N PRO A 375 -32.92 -11.90 5.17
CA PRO A 375 -34.04 -11.82 4.25
C PRO A 375 -35.08 -12.87 4.63
N SER A 376 -36.36 -12.53 4.55
CA SER A 376 -37.46 -13.44 4.91
C SER A 376 -37.52 -14.74 4.09
N SER A 377 -36.74 -14.83 2.99
CA SER A 377 -36.62 -16.00 2.13
C SER A 377 -35.45 -16.94 2.48
N SER A 378 -34.59 -16.59 3.43
CA SER A 378 -33.41 -17.40 3.83
C SER A 378 -33.65 -18.01 5.20
N ALA A 379 -34.35 -19.14 5.26
CA ALA A 379 -34.79 -19.74 6.53
C ALA A 379 -33.61 -20.26 7.40
N ASP A 380 -32.49 -20.61 6.79
CA ASP A 380 -31.37 -21.30 7.45
C ASP A 380 -30.04 -20.52 7.44
N LEU A 381 -30.01 -19.32 6.83
CA LEU A 381 -28.79 -18.51 6.72
C LEU A 381 -29.03 -17.10 7.23
N HIS A 382 -28.12 -16.65 8.09
CA HIS A 382 -28.07 -15.27 8.55
C HIS A 382 -27.10 -14.48 7.70
N THR A 383 -27.58 -13.37 7.16
CA THR A 383 -26.77 -12.48 6.33
C THR A 383 -26.76 -11.07 6.89
N GLY A 384 -25.68 -10.37 6.59
CA GLY A 384 -25.48 -8.98 6.98
C GLY A 384 -24.61 -8.29 5.95
N ARG A 385 -24.84 -7.00 5.78
CA ARG A 385 -24.29 -6.21 4.69
C ARG A 385 -23.63 -4.96 5.23
N ALA A 386 -22.44 -4.63 4.72
CA ALA A 386 -21.84 -3.31 4.80
C ALA A 386 -21.54 -2.79 3.40
N LEU A 387 -21.61 -1.47 3.22
CA LEU A 387 -21.16 -0.80 2.00
C LEU A 387 -19.96 0.05 2.35
N PHE A 388 -18.86 -0.12 1.63
CA PHE A 388 -17.67 0.68 1.85
C PHE A 388 -17.05 1.11 0.51
N ARG A 389 -16.22 2.15 0.58
CA ARG A 389 -15.50 2.72 -0.56
C ARG A 389 -14.00 2.68 -0.33
N ILE A 390 -13.27 2.32 -1.37
CA ILE A 390 -11.84 2.58 -1.50
C ILE A 390 -11.72 3.87 -2.29
N ARG A 391 -11.19 4.92 -1.66
CA ARG A 391 -11.20 6.28 -2.22
C ARG A 391 -10.02 6.55 -3.13
N ASP A 392 -10.27 7.43 -4.10
CA ASP A 392 -9.25 8.04 -4.98
C ASP A 392 -8.37 7.01 -5.70
N VAL A 393 -8.95 5.86 -6.03
CA VAL A 393 -8.30 4.76 -6.74
C VAL A 393 -7.99 5.15 -8.18
N VAL A 394 -6.77 4.85 -8.64
CA VAL A 394 -6.24 5.27 -9.95
C VAL A 394 -6.05 4.07 -10.89
N PHE A 395 -6.71 4.10 -12.05
CA PHE A 395 -6.64 3.05 -13.08
C PHE A 395 -5.99 3.59 -14.35
N HIS A 396 -4.85 3.01 -14.71
CA HIS A 396 -4.10 3.33 -15.93
C HIS A 396 -4.49 2.35 -17.04
N GLY A 397 -5.43 2.75 -17.91
CA GLY A 397 -5.96 1.89 -18.98
C GLY A 397 -5.40 2.18 -20.38
N LYS A 398 -4.62 3.25 -20.55
CA LYS A 398 -4.07 3.68 -21.84
C LYS A 398 -2.56 3.56 -21.85
N ASP A 399 -2.01 3.14 -22.98
CA ASP A 399 -0.55 3.08 -23.15
C ASP A 399 0.06 4.48 -23.05
N ALA A 400 1.25 4.51 -22.49
CA ALA A 400 2.11 5.68 -22.55
C ALA A 400 2.64 5.89 -23.98
N VAL A 401 2.88 7.16 -24.31
CA VAL A 401 3.32 7.59 -25.64
C VAL A 401 4.65 8.30 -25.50
N ASP A 402 5.62 7.92 -26.34
CA ASP A 402 6.91 8.61 -26.38
C ASP A 402 6.73 9.97 -27.10
N ILE A 403 7.31 11.02 -26.54
CA ILE A 403 7.17 12.40 -27.00
C ILE A 403 8.55 13.07 -27.18
N PRO A 404 8.77 13.87 -28.22
CA PRO A 404 9.96 14.71 -28.32
C PRO A 404 9.87 15.93 -27.39
N VAL A 405 11.02 16.33 -26.86
CA VAL A 405 11.17 17.57 -26.09
C VAL A 405 11.56 18.69 -27.04
N VAL A 406 10.75 19.75 -27.13
CA VAL A 406 11.07 20.93 -27.95
C VAL A 406 11.49 22.09 -27.04
N THR A 407 12.79 22.35 -26.99
CA THR A 407 13.31 23.63 -26.50
C THR A 407 12.83 24.75 -27.41
N LYS A 408 11.80 25.52 -27.02
CA LYS A 408 11.61 26.83 -27.63
C LYS A 408 12.75 27.72 -27.15
N PHE A 409 13.54 28.24 -28.08
CA PHE A 409 14.36 29.43 -27.84
C PHE A 409 13.41 30.62 -27.69
N SER A 410 12.86 30.81 -26.49
CA SER A 410 12.14 32.00 -26.08
C SER A 410 12.85 32.53 -24.84
N THR A 411 13.19 33.80 -24.86
CA THR A 411 14.07 34.47 -23.88
C THR A 411 13.56 34.51 -22.44
N GLU A 412 12.41 33.92 -22.13
CA GLU A 412 11.85 33.81 -20.79
C GLU A 412 11.09 32.46 -20.69
N ASP A 413 11.59 31.61 -19.79
CA ASP A 413 10.93 30.51 -19.06
C ASP A 413 10.05 29.49 -19.83
N GLY A 414 10.63 28.32 -20.14
CA GLY A 414 9.89 27.06 -20.30
C GLY A 414 10.15 26.25 -21.58
N PHE A 415 10.34 24.92 -21.40
CA PHE A 415 10.37 23.95 -22.49
C PHE A 415 8.95 23.61 -22.97
N ILE A 416 8.75 23.44 -24.28
CA ILE A 416 7.47 23.04 -24.86
C ILE A 416 7.58 21.61 -25.38
N LEU A 417 6.55 20.79 -25.19
CA LEU A 417 6.53 19.44 -25.75
C LEU A 417 5.76 19.45 -27.07
N ALA A 418 6.28 18.75 -28.08
CA ALA A 418 5.55 18.51 -29.32
C ALA A 418 5.10 17.04 -29.35
N GLU A 419 3.87 16.78 -29.77
CA GLU A 419 3.44 15.41 -30.04
C GLU A 419 3.99 14.99 -31.41
N LYS A 420 4.50 13.75 -31.50
CA LYS A 420 4.93 13.19 -32.78
C LYS A 420 3.65 12.89 -33.60
N PRO A 421 3.51 13.43 -34.83
CA PRO A 421 2.32 13.23 -35.65
C PRO A 421 2.11 11.76 -36.06
#